data_AF-A0A7V7QJK5-F1
#
_entry.id   AF-A0A7V7QJK5-F1
#
_cell.length_a   1.000
_cell.length_b   1.000
_cell.length_c   1.000
_cell.angle_alpha   90.00
_cell.angle_beta   90.00
_cell.angle_gamma   90.00
#
_symmetry.space_group_name_H-M   'P 1'
#
loop_
_entity.id
_entity.type
_entity.pdbx_description
1 polymer ?
#
loop_
_entity_poly.entity_id
_entity_poly.type
_entity_poly.pdbx_seq_one_letter_code
_entity_poly.pdbx_strand_id
1 'polypeptide(L)'
;MIADIVTTNSISLILVFLEGVLSFFSPCVIPLIPVYMSVLAGNAKRTDEFGTVTYERKKVFAHTLFFVLGISFAFFILGMSFSVLGNFFSSHKLLFTRIGGILIIFLGLFQLGIFDFAFLQKERKININFANKTMNPIMALLMGFTFSFAWTPCIGPALSSVLIMASGAKTAATGNLLVFVYALGFLIPFLILGLFTTQALNFLKRKQRLLKYAIKAGGVILLIMGIMTFTGWMNGISSYLNSITLKQQNVEKEVAKENTTKESQTKETKQESETAEEEESKNETLPAIDFTLTDQYGNEHTLSDYKGKVVFLNFWATWCPPCKEEMPHIEELYQDYNLNEEDVVFLGVTNPKSDTYPNNQDVTKEEITDFLQENGYTFPTVFDESGELFQSYYISAFPTTFMIDKNGNVAGYVPGMMTKDIMQNVINQVLESTN
;
A
#
# COMPACT_ATOMS: atom_id res chain seq x y z
N MET A 1 -17.50 24.38 -12.09
CA MET A 1 -16.06 24.24 -12.44
C MET A 1 -15.08 24.31 -11.28
N ILE A 2 -15.02 25.35 -10.41
CA ILE A 2 -14.15 25.30 -9.20
C ILE A 2 -14.87 24.67 -7.99
N ALA A 3 -16.21 24.70 -7.96
CA ALA A 3 -17.01 24.14 -6.87
C ALA A 3 -17.15 22.60 -6.94
N ASP A 4 -17.26 22.03 -8.15
CA ASP A 4 -17.43 20.58 -8.34
C ASP A 4 -16.14 19.76 -8.13
N ILE A 5 -14.98 20.43 -8.19
CA ILE A 5 -13.67 19.85 -7.83
C ILE A 5 -13.51 19.74 -6.31
N VAL A 6 -14.37 20.39 -5.50
CA VAL A 6 -14.24 20.41 -4.04
C VAL A 6 -15.10 19.33 -3.38
N THR A 7 -16.22 18.92 -3.98
CA THR A 7 -17.18 18.02 -3.32
C THR A 7 -16.71 16.55 -3.28
N THR A 8 -16.22 15.98 -4.38
CA THR A 8 -15.60 14.63 -4.38
C THR A 8 -14.23 14.61 -3.69
N ASN A 9 -13.53 15.74 -3.69
CA ASN A 9 -12.20 15.90 -3.12
C ASN A 9 -12.24 16.15 -1.60
N SER A 10 -13.34 16.71 -1.07
CA SER A 10 -13.50 16.96 0.36
C SER A 10 -13.45 15.68 1.21
N ILE A 11 -14.05 14.59 0.72
CA ILE A 11 -14.05 13.29 1.41
C ILE A 11 -12.63 12.71 1.41
N SER A 12 -11.95 12.72 0.26
CA SER A 12 -10.55 12.29 0.15
C SER A 12 -9.61 13.14 0.98
N LEU A 13 -9.81 14.46 1.04
CA LEU A 13 -9.02 15.39 1.84
C LEU A 13 -9.21 15.14 3.35
N ILE A 14 -10.45 14.94 3.79
CA ILE A 14 -10.78 14.64 5.18
C ILE A 14 -10.22 13.28 5.58
N LEU A 15 -10.33 12.27 4.72
CA LEU A 15 -9.80 10.93 4.98
C LEU A 15 -8.27 10.96 5.09
N VAL A 16 -7.59 11.60 4.15
CA VAL A 16 -6.12 11.75 4.14
C VAL A 16 -5.64 12.56 5.35
N PHE A 17 -6.38 13.60 5.73
CA PHE A 17 -6.11 14.37 6.94
C PHE A 17 -6.25 13.50 8.20
N LEU A 18 -7.33 12.72 8.29
CA LEU A 18 -7.60 11.83 9.42
C LEU A 18 -6.55 10.72 9.52
N GLU A 19 -6.10 10.18 8.38
CA GLU A 19 -5.02 9.19 8.29
C GLU A 19 -3.69 9.76 8.79
N GLY A 20 -3.39 11.03 8.49
CA GLY A 20 -2.24 11.75 9.05
C GLY A 20 -2.32 11.91 10.57
N VAL A 21 -3.51 12.21 11.10
CA VAL A 21 -3.76 12.28 12.54
C VAL A 21 -3.65 10.90 13.20
N LEU A 22 -4.21 9.85 12.59
CA LEU A 22 -4.12 8.47 13.10
C LEU A 22 -2.68 7.94 13.08
N SER A 23 -1.89 8.33 12.07
CA SER A 23 -0.47 7.99 11.97
C SER A 23 0.34 8.50 13.16
N PHE A 24 -0.03 9.65 13.73
CA PHE A 24 0.59 10.18 14.95
C PHE A 24 0.42 9.24 16.16
N PHE A 25 -0.72 8.53 16.24
CA PHE A 25 -1.00 7.57 17.31
C PHE A 25 -0.42 6.18 17.05
N SER A 26 0.29 5.99 15.93
CA SER A 26 0.89 4.70 15.58
C SER A 26 1.94 4.27 16.63
N PRO A 27 1.97 2.99 17.01
CA PRO A 27 2.86 2.46 18.04
C PRO A 27 4.36 2.70 17.79
N CYS A 28 4.76 3.03 16.55
CA CYS A 28 6.15 3.39 16.23
C CYS A 28 6.53 4.85 16.60
N VAL A 29 5.56 5.76 16.72
CA VAL A 29 5.81 7.18 17.05
C VAL A 29 5.85 7.41 18.57
N ILE A 30 5.01 6.68 19.30
CA ILE A 30 4.87 6.76 20.77
C ILE A 30 6.23 6.70 21.52
N PRO A 31 7.16 5.78 21.18
CA PRO A 31 8.41 5.64 21.93
C PRO A 31 9.39 6.80 21.70
N LEU A 32 9.19 7.60 20.65
CA LEU A 32 10.04 8.75 20.32
C LEU A 32 9.58 10.05 20.96
N ILE A 33 8.31 10.14 21.38
CA ILE A 33 7.74 11.33 22.05
C ILE A 33 8.61 11.78 23.24
N PRO A 34 9.08 10.90 24.15
CA PRO A 34 9.91 11.31 25.28
C PRO A 34 11.26 11.93 24.86
N VAL A 35 11.88 11.41 23.80
CA VAL A 35 13.14 11.94 23.26
C VAL A 35 12.89 13.33 22.67
N TYR A 36 11.84 13.48 21.85
CA TYR A 36 11.42 14.76 21.29
C TYR A 36 11.16 15.80 22.40
N MET A 37 10.38 15.43 23.41
CA MET A 37 10.07 16.33 24.52
C MET A 37 11.31 16.68 25.36
N SER A 38 12.25 15.74 25.54
CA SER A 38 13.52 16.02 26.22
C SER A 38 14.38 17.02 25.44
N VAL A 39 14.37 16.93 24.11
CA VAL A 39 15.12 17.83 23.22
C VAL A 39 14.51 19.24 23.20
N LEU A 40 13.17 19.34 23.11
CA LEU A 40 12.48 20.64 23.18
C LEU A 40 12.53 21.27 24.57
N ALA A 41 12.37 20.46 25.63
CA ALA A 41 12.43 20.94 27.01
C ALA A 41 13.85 21.30 27.44
N GLY A 42 14.87 20.59 26.93
CA GLY A 42 16.27 20.79 27.27
C GLY A 42 16.80 22.20 26.95
N ASN A 43 16.28 22.84 25.91
CA ASN A 43 16.70 24.20 25.51
C ASN A 43 15.80 25.34 26.02
N ALA A 44 14.59 25.01 26.49
CA ALA A 44 13.66 25.97 27.06
C ALA A 44 13.77 26.09 28.58
N LYS A 45 14.61 25.26 29.20
CA LYS A 45 14.88 25.27 30.64
C LYS A 45 15.81 26.44 31.00
N ARG A 46 15.25 27.59 31.37
CA ARG A 46 15.99 28.58 32.18
C ARG A 46 15.80 28.20 33.65
N THR A 47 16.92 28.03 34.34
CA THR A 47 16.92 27.82 35.80
C THR A 47 17.25 29.17 36.40
N ASP A 48 16.25 29.86 36.96
CA ASP A 48 16.52 31.06 37.76
C ASP A 48 17.15 30.67 39.10
N GLU A 49 17.81 31.63 39.73
CA GLU A 49 18.61 31.50 40.97
C GLU A 49 17.85 30.89 42.17
N PHE A 50 16.52 30.78 42.08
CA PHE A 50 15.61 30.22 43.10
C PHE A 50 15.04 28.83 42.76
N GLY A 51 15.58 28.14 41.74
CA GLY A 51 15.26 26.72 41.48
C GLY A 51 13.90 26.43 40.83
N THR A 52 13.17 27.46 40.40
CA THR A 52 11.92 27.31 39.65
C THR A 52 12.20 27.26 38.15
N VAL A 53 11.66 26.23 37.47
CA VAL A 53 11.87 25.99 36.04
C VAL A 53 10.85 26.79 35.23
N THR A 54 11.29 27.83 34.54
CA THR A 54 10.46 28.64 33.63
C THR A 54 10.79 28.30 32.18
N TYR A 55 9.76 28.05 31.37
CA TYR A 55 9.87 27.72 29.95
C TYR A 55 9.45 28.93 29.10
N GLU A 56 10.36 29.48 28.31
CA GLU A 56 10.03 30.56 27.36
C GLU A 56 9.23 30.01 26.17
N ARG A 57 7.91 30.22 26.19
CA ARG A 57 6.97 29.73 25.16
C ARG A 57 7.36 30.18 23.74
N LYS A 58 7.90 31.40 23.57
CA LYS A 58 8.32 31.94 22.26
C LYS A 58 9.46 31.15 21.64
N LYS A 59 10.43 30.69 22.45
CA LYS A 59 11.59 29.94 21.97
C LYS A 59 11.22 28.50 21.62
N VAL A 60 10.34 27.88 22.42
CA VAL A 60 9.76 26.55 22.12
C VAL A 60 8.97 26.57 20.81
N PHE A 61 8.16 27.61 20.60
CA PHE A 61 7.38 27.77 19.38
C PHE A 61 8.28 27.93 18.14
N ALA A 62 9.33 28.75 18.22
CA ALA A 62 10.30 28.91 17.14
C ALA A 62 11.00 27.58 16.77
N HIS A 63 11.44 26.80 17.76
CA HIS A 63 12.06 25.50 17.49
C HIS A 63 11.08 24.47 16.91
N THR A 64 9.82 24.50 17.36
CA THR A 64 8.76 23.65 16.80
C THR A 64 8.52 24.00 15.34
N LEU A 65 8.50 25.28 14.98
CA LEU A 65 8.34 25.72 13.58
C LEU A 65 9.50 25.26 12.68
N PHE A 66 10.74 25.35 13.17
CA PHE A 66 11.92 24.84 12.44
C PHE A 66 11.89 23.31 12.28
N PHE A 67 11.38 22.58 13.27
CA PHE A 67 11.21 21.12 13.19
C PHE A 67 10.12 20.73 12.16
N VAL A 68 8.98 21.43 12.20
CA VAL A 68 7.89 21.29 11.21
C VAL A 68 8.41 21.52 9.79
N LEU A 69 9.18 22.60 9.57
CA LEU A 69 9.80 22.88 8.28
C LEU A 69 10.73 21.75 7.81
N GLY A 70 11.50 21.15 8.72
CA GLY A 70 12.36 20.00 8.38
C GLY A 70 11.57 18.78 7.91
N ILE A 71 10.45 18.48 8.58
CA ILE A 71 9.56 17.38 8.20
C ILE A 71 8.89 17.67 6.85
N SER A 72 8.35 18.87 6.65
CA SER A 72 7.75 19.27 5.37
C SER A 72 8.75 19.19 4.22
N PHE A 73 10.00 19.62 4.44
CA PHE A 73 11.06 19.50 3.44
C PHE A 73 11.39 18.04 3.10
N ALA A 74 11.43 17.15 4.10
CA ALA A 74 11.64 15.72 3.87
C ALA A 74 10.50 15.07 3.06
N PHE A 75 9.24 15.37 3.39
CA PHE A 75 8.09 14.86 2.62
C PHE A 75 8.09 15.38 1.18
N PHE A 76 8.48 16.64 0.97
CA PHE A 76 8.61 17.20 -0.37
C PHE A 76 9.71 16.49 -1.19
N ILE A 77 10.88 16.25 -0.58
CA ILE A 77 11.96 15.46 -1.22
C ILE A 77 11.48 14.04 -1.55
N LEU A 78 10.79 13.39 -0.62
CA LEU A 78 10.28 12.04 -0.82
C LEU A 78 9.25 12.00 -1.96
N GLY A 79 8.31 12.94 -2.01
CA GLY A 79 7.32 13.05 -3.09
C GLY A 79 7.98 13.23 -4.47
N MET A 80 8.95 14.13 -4.59
CA MET A 80 9.68 14.32 -5.85
C MET A 80 10.52 13.10 -6.24
N SER A 81 11.13 12.43 -5.25
CA SER A 81 11.95 11.24 -5.49
C SER A 81 11.10 10.07 -5.98
N PHE A 82 9.87 9.93 -5.46
CA PHE A 82 8.98 8.83 -5.82
C PHE A 82 8.56 8.85 -7.29
N SER A 83 8.38 10.03 -7.89
CA SER A 83 8.04 10.18 -9.31
C SER A 83 9.11 9.64 -10.25
N VAL A 84 10.38 9.63 -9.84
CA VAL A 84 11.51 9.14 -10.66
C VAL A 84 11.92 7.72 -10.26
N LEU A 85 11.90 7.41 -8.96
CA LEU A 85 12.37 6.12 -8.42
C LEU A 85 11.28 5.04 -8.38
N GLY A 86 10.02 5.35 -8.70
CA GLY A 86 8.90 4.42 -8.61
C GLY A 86 9.12 3.10 -9.38
N ASN A 87 9.62 3.17 -10.60
CA ASN A 87 9.91 1.97 -11.41
C ASN A 87 11.03 1.12 -10.80
N PHE A 88 12.10 1.75 -10.30
CA PHE A 88 13.21 1.05 -9.66
C PHE A 88 12.80 0.39 -8.34
N PHE A 89 11.95 1.06 -7.57
CA PHE A 89 11.40 0.52 -6.32
C PHE A 89 10.56 -0.71 -6.60
N SER A 90 9.79 -0.74 -7.70
CA SER A 90 8.97 -1.89 -8.10
C SER A 90 9.78 -3.16 -8.36
N SER A 91 10.90 -3.07 -9.08
CA SER A 91 11.76 -4.23 -9.36
C SER A 91 12.52 -4.75 -8.13
N HIS A 92 12.75 -3.92 -7.11
CA HIS A 92 13.55 -4.27 -5.92
C HIS A 92 12.76 -4.28 -4.61
N LYS A 93 11.40 -4.27 -4.65
CA LYS A 93 10.53 -4.21 -3.47
C LYS A 93 10.94 -5.21 -2.39
N LEU A 94 11.26 -6.44 -2.78
CA LEU A 94 11.62 -7.51 -1.86
C LEU A 94 12.90 -7.22 -1.06
N LEU A 95 13.92 -6.64 -1.71
CA LEU A 95 15.17 -6.28 -1.05
C LEU A 95 14.98 -5.10 -0.09
N PHE A 96 14.22 -4.08 -0.50
CA PHE A 96 13.92 -2.94 0.36
C PHE A 96 13.12 -3.34 1.60
N THR A 97 12.09 -4.19 1.45
CA THR A 97 11.29 -4.70 2.56
C THR A 97 12.13 -5.55 3.52
N ARG A 98 13.03 -6.40 3.01
CA ARG A 98 13.89 -7.25 3.84
C ARG A 98 14.93 -6.43 4.61
N ILE A 99 15.59 -5.46 3.96
CA ILE A 99 16.55 -4.54 4.61
C ILE A 99 15.85 -3.69 5.67
N GLY A 100 14.67 -3.14 5.34
CA GLY A 100 13.84 -2.38 6.27
C GLY A 100 13.42 -3.23 7.48
N GLY A 101 12.95 -4.45 7.24
CA GLY A 101 12.59 -5.42 8.29
C GLY A 101 13.73 -5.70 9.27
N ILE A 102 14.94 -5.96 8.76
CA ILE A 102 16.14 -6.18 9.59
C ILE A 102 16.44 -4.95 10.46
N LEU A 103 16.35 -3.76 9.89
CA LEU A 103 16.61 -2.50 10.60
C LEU A 103 15.56 -2.24 11.70
N ILE A 104 14.28 -2.49 11.42
CA ILE A 104 13.18 -2.40 12.41
C ILE A 104 13.40 -3.38 13.55
N ILE A 105 13.74 -4.64 13.24
CA ILE A 105 14.01 -5.67 14.25
C ILE A 105 15.18 -5.23 15.14
N PHE A 106 16.26 -4.73 14.54
CA PHE A 106 17.42 -4.21 15.28
C PHE A 106 17.05 -3.05 16.20
N LEU A 107 16.25 -2.08 15.70
CA LEU A 107 15.76 -0.95 16.49
C LEU A 107 14.82 -1.41 17.63
N GLY A 108 13.94 -2.38 17.38
CA GLY A 108 13.03 -2.95 18.38
C GLY A 108 13.76 -3.70 19.49
N LEU A 109 14.78 -4.48 19.14
CA LEU A 109 15.68 -5.13 20.10
C LEU A 109 16.43 -4.10 20.96
N PHE A 110 16.91 -3.02 20.35
CA PHE A 110 17.55 -1.92 21.06
C PHE A 110 16.58 -1.22 22.04
N GLN A 111 15.34 -0.97 21.61
CA GLN A 111 14.28 -0.37 22.42
C GLN A 111 13.88 -1.24 23.64
N LEU A 112 13.89 -2.57 23.47
CA LEU A 112 13.55 -3.52 24.53
C LEU A 112 14.66 -3.67 25.58
N GLY A 113 15.86 -3.16 25.32
CA GLY A 113 16.99 -3.22 26.24
C GLY A 113 17.47 -4.63 26.54
N ILE A 114 17.13 -5.62 25.70
CA ILE A 114 17.56 -7.02 25.86
C ILE A 114 19.08 -7.16 25.69
N PHE A 115 19.70 -6.28 24.90
CA PHE A 115 21.14 -6.15 24.83
C PHE A 115 21.66 -5.27 25.98
N ASP A 116 21.61 -5.84 27.18
CA ASP A 116 22.29 -5.32 28.38
C ASP A 116 23.80 -5.56 28.24
N PHE A 117 24.42 -5.09 27.14
CA PHE A 117 25.87 -5.02 27.10
C PHE A 117 26.29 -3.96 28.13
N ALA A 118 26.72 -4.44 29.29
CA ALA A 118 27.35 -3.66 30.37
C ALA A 118 28.52 -2.76 29.90
N PHE A 119 28.94 -2.90 28.63
CA PHE A 119 29.90 -2.05 27.94
C PHE A 119 29.31 -0.69 27.48
N LEU A 120 28.02 -0.62 27.12
CA LEU A 120 27.32 0.61 26.67
C LEU A 120 26.61 1.36 27.82
N GLN A 121 26.30 0.66 28.92
CA GLN A 121 25.79 1.24 30.17
C GLN A 121 26.89 1.67 31.13
N LYS A 122 28.17 1.48 30.76
CA LYS A 122 29.28 2.11 31.47
C LYS A 122 29.26 3.59 31.09
N GLU A 123 28.47 4.37 31.83
CA GLU A 123 28.69 5.81 31.96
C GLU A 123 30.12 5.99 32.51
N ARG A 124 31.12 6.00 31.62
CA ARG A 124 32.06 7.08 31.71
C ARG A 124 31.19 8.31 31.55
N LYS A 125 30.83 8.94 32.67
CA LYS A 125 30.40 10.34 32.73
C LYS A 125 31.52 11.16 32.10
N ILE A 126 31.62 11.12 30.79
CA ILE A 126 32.22 12.21 30.06
C ILE A 126 31.16 13.28 30.22
N ASN A 127 31.40 14.23 31.12
CA ASN A 127 30.64 15.47 31.23
C ASN A 127 30.85 16.25 29.93
N ILE A 128 30.32 15.74 28.83
CA ILE A 128 30.12 16.54 27.64
C ILE A 128 28.88 17.34 28.01
N ASN A 129 29.10 18.58 28.43
CA ASN A 129 28.08 19.58 28.71
C ASN A 129 27.28 19.89 27.42
N PHE A 130 26.54 18.92 26.88
CA PHE A 130 25.53 19.13 25.85
C PHE A 130 24.30 19.85 26.40
N ALA A 131 24.18 19.96 27.74
CA ALA A 131 23.19 20.79 28.40
C ALA A 131 23.42 22.31 28.20
N ASN A 132 24.64 22.73 27.82
CA ASN A 132 25.00 24.16 27.70
C ASN A 132 25.32 24.62 26.28
N LYS A 133 25.27 23.75 25.27
CA LYS A 133 25.34 24.19 23.87
C LYS A 133 23.91 24.38 23.38
N THR A 134 23.48 25.65 23.32
CA THR A 134 22.23 26.04 22.66
C THR A 134 22.08 25.26 21.37
N MET A 135 21.06 24.40 21.27
CA MET A 135 20.85 23.67 20.02
C MET A 135 20.64 24.68 18.90
N ASN A 136 21.58 24.70 17.96
CA ASN A 136 21.40 25.46 16.73
C ASN A 136 20.13 24.94 16.04
N PRO A 137 19.32 25.81 15.43
CA PRO A 137 18.12 25.42 14.69
C PRO A 137 18.39 24.33 13.63
N ILE A 138 19.63 24.24 13.13
CA ILE A 138 20.12 23.19 12.23
C ILE A 138 20.03 21.78 12.85
N MET A 139 20.30 21.62 14.16
CA MET A 139 20.19 20.31 14.82
C MET A 139 18.74 19.88 15.00
N ALA A 140 17.81 20.83 15.20
CA ALA A 140 16.38 20.53 15.20
C ALA A 140 15.92 20.07 13.80
N LEU A 141 16.44 20.70 12.74
CA LEU A 141 16.14 20.34 11.35
C LEU A 141 16.69 18.95 10.98
N LEU A 142 17.95 18.64 11.33
CA LEU A 142 18.55 17.31 11.12
C LEU A 142 17.81 16.21 11.89
N MET A 143 17.38 16.50 13.12
CA MET A 143 16.57 15.55 13.88
C MET A 143 15.20 15.34 13.23
N GLY A 144 14.53 16.39 12.73
CA GLY A 144 13.29 16.26 11.96
C GLY A 144 13.47 15.39 10.71
N PHE A 145 14.55 15.60 9.96
CA PHE A 145 14.86 14.82 8.76
C PHE A 145 15.13 13.34 9.07
N THR A 146 15.93 13.03 10.10
CA THR A 146 16.23 11.64 10.49
C THR A 146 15.01 10.90 11.02
N PHE A 147 14.13 11.60 11.73
CA PHE A 147 12.84 11.07 12.15
C PHE A 147 11.97 10.65 10.97
N SER A 148 12.01 11.40 9.86
CA SER A 148 11.28 11.04 8.64
C SER A 148 11.63 9.67 8.09
N PHE A 149 12.89 9.24 8.19
CA PHE A 149 13.29 7.89 7.75
C PHE A 149 12.92 6.80 8.77
N ALA A 150 12.90 7.14 10.06
CA ALA A 150 12.65 6.18 11.13
C ALA A 150 11.18 5.69 11.16
N TRP A 151 10.23 6.50 10.70
CA TRP A 151 8.80 6.13 10.69
C TRP A 151 8.31 5.55 9.35
N THR A 152 9.06 5.72 8.25
CA THR A 152 8.74 5.17 6.92
C THR A 152 8.37 3.69 6.93
N PRO A 153 9.02 2.79 7.68
CA PRO A 153 8.64 1.38 7.66
C PRO A 153 7.25 1.07 8.26
N CYS A 154 6.80 1.84 9.26
CA CYS A 154 5.50 1.59 9.90
C CYS A 154 4.36 2.37 9.23
N ILE A 155 4.67 3.53 8.66
CA ILE A 155 3.71 4.41 7.98
C ILE A 155 3.68 4.12 6.47
N GLY A 156 4.65 3.36 5.96
CA GLY A 156 4.80 3.02 4.54
C GLY A 156 3.52 2.51 3.87
N PRO A 157 2.75 1.58 4.46
CA PRO A 157 1.48 1.13 3.88
C PRO A 157 0.44 2.26 3.74
N ALA A 158 0.32 3.12 4.75
CA ALA A 158 -0.57 4.29 4.76
C ALA A 158 -0.09 5.40 3.81
N LEU A 159 1.22 5.62 3.72
CA LEU A 159 1.76 6.56 2.72
C LEU A 159 1.59 6.02 1.29
N SER A 160 1.67 4.70 1.11
CA SER A 160 1.50 4.06 -0.20
C SER A 160 0.07 4.22 -0.72
N SER A 161 -0.97 4.09 0.11
CA SER A 161 -2.36 4.32 -0.31
C SER A 161 -2.56 5.76 -0.79
N VAL A 162 -2.02 6.74 -0.05
CA VAL A 162 -2.10 8.17 -0.41
C VAL A 162 -1.29 8.46 -1.68
N LEU A 163 -0.09 7.89 -1.83
CA LEU A 163 0.75 8.04 -3.02
C LEU A 163 0.10 7.43 -4.27
N ILE A 164 -0.55 6.27 -4.14
CA ILE A 164 -1.30 5.64 -5.23
C ILE A 164 -2.48 6.54 -5.63
N MET A 165 -3.23 7.06 -4.65
CA MET A 165 -4.32 8.00 -4.92
C MET A 165 -3.83 9.32 -5.55
N ALA A 166 -2.66 9.80 -5.13
CA ALA A 166 -2.01 10.98 -5.72
C ALA A 166 -1.50 10.73 -7.15
N SER A 167 -1.10 9.49 -7.47
CA SER A 167 -0.60 9.11 -8.80
C SER A 167 -1.70 9.00 -9.86
N GLY A 168 -2.94 8.68 -9.45
CA GLY A 168 -4.10 8.64 -10.35
C GLY A 168 -4.71 10.02 -10.66
N ALA A 169 -4.17 11.09 -10.07
CA ALA A 169 -4.72 12.43 -10.26
C ALA A 169 -4.23 13.06 -11.59
N LYS A 170 -5.15 13.65 -12.36
CA LYS A 170 -4.91 14.22 -13.72
C LYS A 170 -3.77 15.27 -13.79
N THR A 171 -3.28 15.81 -12.65
CA THR A 171 -2.26 16.87 -12.59
C THR A 171 -1.30 16.66 -11.42
N ALA A 172 0.02 16.87 -11.61
CA ALA A 172 1.02 16.80 -10.54
C ALA A 172 0.72 17.73 -9.34
N ALA A 173 -0.01 18.82 -9.57
CA ALA A 173 -0.43 19.78 -8.55
C ALA A 173 -1.45 19.19 -7.55
N THR A 174 -2.36 18.33 -7.99
CA THR A 174 -3.37 17.72 -7.11
C THR A 174 -2.74 16.63 -6.24
N GLY A 175 -1.82 15.83 -6.80
CA GLY A 175 -1.05 14.86 -6.03
C GLY A 175 -0.20 15.51 -4.91
N ASN A 176 0.49 16.61 -5.21
CA ASN A 176 1.23 17.37 -4.19
C ASN A 176 0.31 17.98 -3.12
N LEU A 177 -0.90 18.40 -3.50
CA LEU A 177 -1.88 18.95 -2.55
C LEU A 177 -2.36 17.88 -1.55
N LEU A 178 -2.58 16.63 -2.00
CA LEU A 178 -2.94 15.52 -1.11
C LEU A 178 -1.82 15.21 -0.10
N VAL A 179 -0.57 15.16 -0.56
CA VAL A 179 0.60 14.95 0.32
C VAL A 179 0.74 16.09 1.33
N PHE A 180 0.46 17.33 0.91
CA PHE A 180 0.47 18.48 1.80
C PHE A 180 -0.60 18.39 2.91
N VAL A 181 -1.80 17.93 2.56
CA VAL A 181 -2.92 17.76 3.51
C VAL A 181 -2.63 16.63 4.51
N TYR A 182 -2.04 15.53 4.04
CA TYR A 182 -1.52 14.46 4.91
C TYR A 182 -0.50 15.01 5.92
N ALA A 183 0.48 15.78 5.42
CA ALA A 183 1.51 16.39 6.25
C ALA A 183 0.88 17.34 7.29
N LEU A 184 -0.11 18.16 6.91
CA LEU A 184 -0.82 19.02 7.86
C LEU A 184 -1.52 18.21 8.97
N GLY A 185 -2.18 17.10 8.62
CA GLY A 185 -2.81 16.20 9.60
C GLY A 185 -1.83 15.67 10.64
N PHE A 186 -0.62 15.30 10.22
CA PHE A 186 0.44 14.83 11.12
C PHE A 186 1.10 15.95 11.95
N LEU A 187 1.27 17.14 11.36
CA LEU A 187 1.95 18.28 11.98
C LEU A 187 1.10 18.97 13.06
N ILE A 188 -0.22 18.95 12.94
CA ILE A 188 -1.14 19.60 13.90
C ILE A 188 -1.00 19.00 15.32
N PRO A 189 -1.09 17.66 15.52
CA PRO A 189 -0.84 17.05 16.83
C PRO A 189 0.54 17.41 17.41
N PHE A 190 1.57 17.44 16.57
CA PHE A 190 2.92 17.83 16.97
C PHE A 190 3.01 19.29 17.44
N LEU A 191 2.35 20.21 16.72
CA LEU A 191 2.29 21.62 17.09
C LEU A 191 1.54 21.83 18.42
N ILE A 192 0.42 21.12 18.60
CA ILE A 192 -0.35 21.13 19.85
C ILE A 192 0.51 20.63 21.02
N LEU A 193 1.22 19.51 20.84
CA LEU A 193 2.13 18.99 21.87
C LEU A 193 3.27 19.95 22.17
N GLY A 194 3.83 20.62 21.14
CA GLY A 194 4.82 21.68 21.30
C GLY A 194 4.29 22.83 22.16
N LEU A 195 3.06 23.28 21.91
CA LEU A 195 2.43 24.39 22.64
C LEU A 195 2.11 24.04 24.10
N PHE A 196 1.74 22.79 24.36
CA PHE A 196 1.43 22.27 25.71
C PHE A 196 2.59 21.48 26.35
N THR A 197 3.83 21.64 25.87
CA THR A 197 5.01 20.87 26.31
C THR A 197 5.15 20.80 27.83
N THR A 198 5.03 21.93 28.55
CA THR A 198 5.19 21.98 30.01
C THR A 198 4.13 21.14 30.76
N GLN A 199 2.88 21.18 30.30
CA GLN A 199 1.77 20.46 30.94
C GLN A 199 1.81 18.97 30.61
N ALA A 200 2.11 18.64 29.36
CA ALA A 200 2.33 17.28 28.91
C ALA A 200 3.52 16.63 29.65
N LEU A 201 4.63 17.35 29.83
CA LEU A 201 5.79 16.86 30.60
C LEU A 201 5.48 16.62 32.07
N ASN A 202 4.73 17.51 32.71
CA ASN A 202 4.32 17.32 34.11
C ASN A 202 3.37 16.12 34.25
N PHE A 203 2.46 15.93 33.30
CA PHE A 203 1.58 14.76 33.25
C PHE A 203 2.37 13.46 33.04
N LEU A 204 3.32 13.46 32.11
CA LEU A 204 4.23 12.34 31.83
C LEU A 204 5.11 12.01 33.05
N LYS A 205 5.71 13.02 33.69
CA LYS A 205 6.50 12.85 34.93
C LYS A 205 5.66 12.32 36.09
N ARG A 206 4.37 12.64 36.15
CA ARG A 206 3.46 12.08 37.16
C ARG A 206 3.15 10.60 36.93
N LYS A 207 3.19 10.15 35.67
CA LYS A 207 2.91 8.77 35.26
C LYS A 207 4.13 8.06 34.64
N GLN A 208 5.31 8.22 35.26
CA GLN A 208 6.56 7.59 34.82
C GLN A 208 6.48 6.06 34.68
N ARG A 209 5.68 5.39 35.51
CA ARG A 209 5.47 3.93 35.39
C ARG A 209 4.73 3.59 34.10
N LEU A 210 3.66 4.32 33.77
CA LEU A 210 2.89 4.13 32.53
C LEU A 210 3.79 4.34 31.29
N LEU A 211 4.67 5.35 31.33
CA LEU A 211 5.64 5.60 30.26
C LEU A 211 6.59 4.43 30.05
N LYS A 212 7.16 3.86 31.11
CA LYS A 212 8.04 2.68 30.99
C LYS A 212 7.30 1.50 30.36
N TYR A 213 6.04 1.26 30.76
CA TYR A 213 5.22 0.22 30.16
C TYR A 213 4.87 0.52 28.70
N ALA A 214 4.53 1.76 28.35
CA ALA A 214 4.23 2.16 26.97
C ALA A 214 5.43 2.00 26.05
N ILE A 215 6.64 2.36 26.52
CA ILE A 215 7.90 2.18 25.76
C ILE A 215 8.20 0.69 25.56
N LYS A 216 8.03 -0.13 26.61
CA LYS A 216 8.26 -1.57 26.53
C LYS A 216 7.22 -2.25 25.62
N ALA A 217 5.95 -1.88 25.74
CA ALA A 217 4.88 -2.38 24.89
C ALA A 217 5.10 -1.98 23.41
N GLY A 218 5.47 -0.71 23.17
CA GLY A 218 5.81 -0.23 21.82
C GLY A 218 7.01 -0.97 21.22
N GLY A 219 8.05 -1.25 22.00
CA GLY A 219 9.20 -2.07 21.57
C GLY A 219 8.81 -3.51 21.21
N VAL A 220 7.94 -4.15 22.00
CA VAL A 220 7.43 -5.50 21.69
C VAL A 220 6.60 -5.49 20.40
N ILE A 221 5.69 -4.52 20.24
CA ILE A 221 4.87 -4.37 19.03
C ILE A 221 5.75 -4.13 17.80
N LEU A 222 6.77 -3.28 17.92
CA LEU A 222 7.71 -2.97 16.84
C LEU A 222 8.56 -4.19 16.45
N LEU A 223 8.96 -5.02 17.42
CA LEU A 223 9.64 -6.29 17.16
C LEU A 223 8.73 -7.27 16.40
N ILE A 224 7.48 -7.43 16.84
CA ILE A 224 6.48 -8.30 16.19
C ILE A 224 6.26 -7.84 14.75
N MET A 225 6.02 -6.55 14.54
CA MET A 225 5.83 -5.97 13.20
C MET A 225 7.08 -6.15 12.32
N GLY A 226 8.28 -5.96 12.88
CA GLY A 226 9.54 -6.18 12.16
C GLY A 226 9.72 -7.64 11.71
N ILE A 227 9.43 -8.62 12.59
CA ILE A 227 9.47 -10.05 12.26
C ILE A 227 8.43 -10.38 11.19
N MET A 228 7.21 -9.84 11.32
CA MET A 228 6.13 -10.07 10.36
C MET A 228 6.44 -9.48 8.97
N THR A 229 7.14 -8.34 8.94
CA THR A 229 7.62 -7.69 7.71
C THR A 229 8.75 -8.50 7.09
N PHE A 230 9.71 -8.97 7.89
CA PHE A 230 10.87 -9.73 7.43
C PHE A 230 10.49 -11.11 6.85
N THR A 231 9.52 -11.78 7.48
CA THR A 231 9.01 -13.08 7.03
C THR A 231 8.12 -12.99 5.80
N GLY A 232 7.77 -11.78 5.33
CA GLY A 232 6.90 -11.57 4.17
C GLY A 232 5.42 -11.90 4.44
N TRP A 233 5.08 -12.27 5.68
CA TRP A 233 3.71 -12.64 6.06
C TRP A 233 2.73 -11.46 5.96
N MET A 234 3.27 -10.23 5.93
CA MET A 234 2.49 -9.01 5.72
C MET A 234 1.77 -8.97 4.36
N ASN A 235 2.27 -9.65 3.31
CA ASN A 235 1.51 -9.80 2.06
C ASN A 235 0.19 -10.58 2.28
N GLY A 236 0.20 -11.57 3.17
CA GLY A 236 -1.01 -12.30 3.57
C GLY A 236 -1.94 -11.51 4.49
N ILE A 237 -1.40 -10.61 5.33
CA ILE A 237 -2.23 -9.70 6.14
C ILE A 237 -2.80 -8.57 5.30
N SER A 238 -2.12 -8.09 4.27
CA SER A 238 -2.69 -7.12 3.31
C SER A 238 -3.91 -7.70 2.59
N SER A 239 -3.93 -9.01 2.26
CA SER A 239 -5.15 -9.63 1.69
C SER A 239 -6.28 -9.72 2.73
N TYR A 240 -5.95 -10.02 3.99
CA TYR A 240 -6.92 -10.05 5.10
C TYR A 240 -7.40 -8.65 5.54
N LEU A 241 -6.54 -7.63 5.45
CA LEU A 241 -6.93 -6.23 5.67
C LEU A 241 -7.71 -5.69 4.48
N ASN A 242 -7.52 -6.20 3.27
CA ASN A 242 -8.38 -5.87 2.14
C ASN A 242 -9.81 -6.37 2.40
N SER A 243 -9.97 -7.57 2.97
CA SER A 243 -11.30 -8.08 3.38
C SER A 243 -11.92 -7.30 4.54
N ILE A 244 -11.11 -6.74 5.46
CA ILE A 244 -11.59 -5.84 6.52
C ILE A 244 -11.88 -4.43 5.98
N THR A 245 -11.12 -3.93 5.01
CA THR A 245 -11.35 -2.63 4.35
C THR A 245 -12.66 -2.65 3.54
N LEU A 246 -12.99 -3.78 2.89
CA LEU A 246 -14.30 -4.02 2.29
C LEU A 246 -15.44 -4.03 3.33
N LYS A 247 -15.15 -4.45 4.56
CA LYS A 247 -16.09 -4.33 5.70
C LYS A 247 -16.19 -2.88 6.21
N GLN A 248 -15.12 -2.09 6.12
CA GLN A 248 -15.09 -0.70 6.52
C GLN A 248 -15.82 0.24 5.53
N GLN A 249 -15.79 -0.06 4.23
CA GLN A 249 -16.67 0.57 3.23
C GLN A 249 -18.17 0.32 3.51
N ASN A 250 -18.51 -0.78 4.19
CA ASN A 250 -19.88 -1.06 4.58
C ASN A 250 -20.32 -0.32 5.86
N VAL A 251 -19.40 0.00 6.78
CA VAL A 251 -19.71 0.76 8.01
C VAL A 251 -20.00 2.23 7.70
N GLU A 252 -19.33 2.83 6.70
CA GLU A 252 -19.58 4.21 6.29
C GLU A 252 -20.96 4.38 5.61
N LYS A 253 -21.49 3.29 5.02
CA LYS A 253 -22.86 3.21 4.48
C LYS A 253 -23.93 2.94 5.54
N GLU A 254 -23.57 2.39 6.71
CA GLU A 254 -24.51 2.11 7.80
C GLU A 254 -24.74 3.32 8.72
N VAL A 255 -23.72 4.17 8.95
CA VAL A 255 -23.88 5.38 9.80
C VAL A 255 -24.78 6.44 9.15
N ALA A 256 -24.89 6.45 7.81
CA ALA A 256 -25.82 7.32 7.10
C ALA A 256 -27.30 6.86 7.17
N LYS A 257 -27.60 5.66 7.71
CA LYS A 257 -28.95 5.07 7.72
C LYS A 257 -29.67 5.09 9.07
N GLU A 258 -29.06 5.58 10.15
CA GLU A 258 -29.67 5.48 11.49
C GLU A 258 -30.66 6.61 11.86
N ASN A 259 -30.95 7.55 10.95
CA ASN A 259 -32.05 8.51 11.10
C ASN A 259 -33.09 8.36 9.98
N THR A 260 -33.84 7.26 9.99
CA THR A 260 -35.32 7.23 9.92
C THR A 260 -35.75 5.76 9.94
N THR A 261 -36.29 5.36 11.07
CA THR A 261 -36.72 3.99 11.39
C THR A 261 -38.23 3.84 11.16
N LYS A 262 -38.65 2.70 10.59
CA LYS A 262 -40.02 2.10 10.50
C LYS A 262 -40.95 2.72 9.45
N GLU A 263 -41.54 2.02 8.49
CA GLU A 263 -42.19 0.69 8.48
C GLU A 263 -42.11 -0.01 7.10
N SER A 264 -42.10 -1.35 7.14
CA SER A 264 -42.36 -2.40 6.11
C SER A 264 -43.33 -2.03 4.96
N GLN A 265 -43.36 -2.62 3.76
CA GLN A 265 -42.81 -3.85 3.16
C GLN A 265 -43.10 -3.83 1.62
N THR A 266 -42.20 -4.43 0.83
CA THR A 266 -42.46 -5.18 -0.42
C THR A 266 -42.86 -4.46 -1.74
N LYS A 267 -41.94 -4.54 -2.73
CA LYS A 267 -42.09 -4.56 -4.22
C LYS A 267 -42.74 -3.32 -4.87
N GLU A 268 -42.33 -2.81 -6.04
CA GLU A 268 -41.63 -3.36 -7.20
C GLU A 268 -41.12 -2.15 -8.04
N THR A 269 -39.96 -2.32 -8.67
CA THR A 269 -39.68 -2.04 -10.09
C THR A 269 -39.71 -0.62 -10.71
N LYS A 270 -38.69 -0.42 -11.56
CA LYS A 270 -38.49 0.52 -12.70
C LYS A 270 -38.05 1.95 -12.34
N GLN A 271 -36.78 2.27 -12.66
CA GLN A 271 -36.28 2.92 -13.92
C GLN A 271 -36.68 4.40 -13.93
N GLU A 272 -35.82 5.37 -14.17
CA GLU A 272 -34.73 5.50 -15.16
C GLU A 272 -33.77 6.60 -14.63
N SER A 273 -32.45 6.40 -14.72
CA SER A 273 -31.54 6.94 -15.75
C SER A 273 -31.28 8.45 -15.72
N GLU A 274 -30.04 8.77 -16.08
CA GLU A 274 -29.44 10.08 -16.41
C GLU A 274 -28.83 10.84 -15.21
N THR A 275 -27.58 11.30 -15.27
CA THR A 275 -26.84 11.75 -16.44
C THR A 275 -25.35 11.42 -16.30
N ALA A 276 -24.82 10.71 -17.31
CA ALA A 276 -23.46 10.91 -17.74
C ALA A 276 -23.37 12.34 -18.28
N GLU A 277 -22.51 13.20 -17.71
CA GLU A 277 -21.87 14.16 -18.58
C GLU A 277 -20.66 13.44 -19.18
N GLU A 278 -20.81 13.17 -20.47
CA GLU A 278 -19.74 13.01 -21.44
C GLU A 278 -18.55 13.90 -21.06
N GLU A 279 -17.50 13.32 -20.47
CA GLU A 279 -16.24 13.53 -21.16
C GLU A 279 -16.42 12.70 -22.42
N GLU A 280 -16.39 13.38 -23.56
CA GLU A 280 -16.09 12.81 -24.87
C GLU A 280 -14.69 12.17 -24.77
N SER A 281 -14.53 11.14 -23.94
CA SER A 281 -13.47 10.18 -24.09
C SER A 281 -13.84 9.50 -25.38
N LYS A 282 -13.09 9.79 -26.44
CA LYS A 282 -12.91 8.80 -27.48
C LYS A 282 -12.86 7.45 -26.78
N ASN A 283 -13.75 6.53 -27.18
CA ASN A 283 -13.59 5.11 -26.91
C ASN A 283 -12.19 4.74 -27.42
N GLU A 284 -11.15 4.99 -26.62
CA GLU A 284 -9.83 4.44 -26.81
C GLU A 284 -9.99 2.99 -26.38
N THR A 285 -10.60 2.24 -27.30
CA THR A 285 -10.50 0.79 -27.36
C THR A 285 -9.01 0.49 -27.32
N LEU A 286 -8.56 -0.10 -26.22
CA LEU A 286 -7.18 -0.51 -26.06
C LEU A 286 -7.03 -1.84 -26.79
N PRO A 287 -6.35 -1.89 -27.95
CA PRO A 287 -6.14 -3.16 -28.64
C PRO A 287 -5.35 -4.08 -27.73
N ALA A 288 -5.78 -5.35 -27.64
CA ALA A 288 -5.00 -6.36 -26.94
C ALA A 288 -3.67 -6.57 -27.67
N ILE A 289 -2.61 -6.81 -26.90
CA ILE A 289 -1.29 -7.03 -27.46
C ILE A 289 -1.29 -8.43 -28.07
N ASP A 290 -1.08 -8.47 -29.39
CA ASP A 290 -1.06 -9.71 -30.14
C ASP A 290 0.18 -10.53 -29.79
N PHE A 291 0.04 -11.85 -29.85
CA PHE A 291 1.11 -12.79 -29.56
C PHE A 291 0.86 -14.08 -30.31
N THR A 292 1.94 -14.82 -30.54
CA THR A 292 1.91 -16.18 -31.08
C THR A 292 2.76 -17.06 -30.18
N LEU A 293 2.12 -17.96 -29.44
CA LEU A 293 2.78 -18.86 -28.48
C LEU A 293 2.25 -20.29 -28.62
N THR A 294 3.05 -21.26 -28.21
CA THR A 294 2.68 -22.68 -28.27
C THR A 294 2.14 -23.16 -26.92
N ASP A 295 1.08 -23.98 -26.95
CA ASP A 295 0.48 -24.61 -25.78
C ASP A 295 1.18 -25.91 -25.33
N GLN A 296 0.64 -26.56 -24.29
CA GLN A 296 1.10 -27.86 -23.77
C GLN A 296 0.88 -29.03 -24.73
N TYR A 297 0.04 -28.87 -25.75
CA TYR A 297 -0.26 -29.90 -26.74
C TYR A 297 0.55 -29.74 -28.03
N GLY A 298 1.34 -28.66 -28.14
CA GLY A 298 2.12 -28.33 -29.34
C GLY A 298 1.34 -27.54 -30.39
N ASN A 299 0.12 -27.06 -30.08
CA ASN A 299 -0.64 -26.18 -30.95
C ASN A 299 -0.13 -24.74 -30.81
N GLU A 300 -0.09 -24.03 -31.93
CA GLU A 300 0.26 -22.61 -31.96
C GLU A 300 -1.01 -21.76 -31.84
N HIS A 301 -0.99 -20.80 -30.93
CA HIS A 301 -2.10 -19.90 -30.64
C HIS A 301 -1.70 -18.48 -30.96
N THR A 302 -2.38 -17.86 -31.93
CA THR A 302 -2.25 -16.42 -32.18
C THR A 302 -3.49 -15.69 -31.67
N LEU A 303 -3.33 -14.65 -30.87
CA LEU A 303 -4.48 -13.94 -30.28
C LEU A 303 -5.41 -13.36 -31.36
N SER A 304 -4.85 -12.82 -32.44
CA SER A 304 -5.61 -12.33 -33.60
C SER A 304 -6.52 -13.39 -34.27
N ASP A 305 -6.23 -14.68 -34.13
CA ASP A 305 -7.05 -15.76 -34.71
C ASP A 305 -8.39 -15.93 -33.97
N TYR A 306 -8.50 -15.40 -32.75
CA TYR A 306 -9.71 -15.45 -31.93
C TYR A 306 -10.65 -14.26 -32.12
N LYS A 307 -10.38 -13.38 -33.10
CA LYS A 307 -11.32 -12.31 -33.45
C LYS A 307 -12.69 -12.89 -33.81
N GLY A 308 -13.73 -12.30 -33.25
CA GLY A 308 -15.11 -12.82 -33.29
C GLY A 308 -15.52 -13.56 -32.02
N LYS A 309 -14.57 -13.95 -31.16
CA LYS A 309 -14.80 -14.62 -29.87
C LYS A 309 -14.29 -13.75 -28.71
N VAL A 310 -14.87 -13.94 -27.53
CA VAL A 310 -14.35 -13.34 -26.28
C VAL A 310 -13.21 -14.21 -25.76
N VAL A 311 -12.08 -13.62 -25.39
CA VAL A 311 -10.94 -14.36 -24.85
C VAL A 311 -10.79 -14.09 -23.35
N PHE A 312 -10.81 -15.16 -22.57
CA PHE A 312 -10.44 -15.21 -21.16
C PHE A 312 -8.95 -15.57 -21.08
N LEU A 313 -8.09 -14.57 -20.88
CA LEU A 313 -6.63 -14.71 -20.87
C LEU A 313 -6.09 -14.64 -19.44
N ASN A 314 -5.75 -15.78 -18.83
CA ASN A 314 -5.32 -15.88 -17.44
C ASN A 314 -3.81 -16.08 -17.32
N PHE A 315 -3.12 -15.14 -16.67
CA PHE A 315 -1.70 -15.23 -16.35
C PHE A 315 -1.52 -15.86 -14.98
N TRP A 316 -0.78 -16.97 -14.92
CA TRP A 316 -0.60 -17.76 -13.70
C TRP A 316 0.81 -18.38 -13.61
N ALA A 317 1.12 -19.00 -12.48
CA ALA A 317 2.40 -19.69 -12.24
C ALA A 317 2.24 -20.90 -11.30
N THR A 318 3.07 -21.94 -11.43
CA THR A 318 2.91 -23.18 -10.63
C THR A 318 3.17 -23.01 -9.13
N TRP A 319 4.04 -22.07 -8.76
CA TRP A 319 4.35 -21.75 -7.37
C TRP A 319 3.29 -20.87 -6.69
N CYS A 320 2.31 -20.34 -7.43
CA CYS A 320 1.29 -19.42 -6.95
C CYS A 320 0.11 -20.18 -6.29
N PRO A 321 -0.10 -20.10 -4.96
CA PRO A 321 -1.23 -20.77 -4.30
C PRO A 321 -2.62 -20.29 -4.77
N PRO A 322 -2.92 -18.98 -4.88
CA PRO A 322 -4.25 -18.55 -5.30
C PRO A 322 -4.55 -18.94 -6.75
N CYS A 323 -3.54 -19.03 -7.60
CA CYS A 323 -3.70 -19.55 -8.97
C CYS A 323 -4.20 -21.00 -8.94
N LYS A 324 -3.55 -21.84 -8.14
CA LYS A 324 -3.94 -23.26 -7.99
C LYS A 324 -5.33 -23.44 -7.40
N GLU A 325 -5.78 -22.52 -6.55
CA GLU A 325 -7.16 -22.52 -6.03
C GLU A 325 -8.18 -22.07 -7.09
N GLU A 326 -7.77 -21.24 -8.06
CA GLU A 326 -8.63 -20.75 -9.16
C GLU A 326 -8.78 -21.78 -10.31
N MET A 327 -7.73 -22.55 -10.59
CA MET A 327 -7.68 -23.46 -11.75
C MET A 327 -8.85 -24.46 -11.85
N PRO A 328 -9.34 -25.11 -10.77
CA PRO A 328 -10.51 -25.98 -10.85
C PRO A 328 -11.77 -25.26 -11.35
N HIS A 329 -11.93 -23.98 -11.00
CA HIS A 329 -13.07 -23.18 -11.44
C HIS A 329 -12.93 -22.77 -12.91
N ILE A 330 -11.70 -22.49 -13.36
CA ILE A 330 -11.42 -22.22 -14.79
C ILE A 330 -11.68 -23.47 -15.62
N GLU A 331 -11.24 -24.65 -15.17
CA GLU A 331 -11.48 -25.92 -15.85
C GLU A 331 -12.98 -26.22 -15.97
N GLU A 332 -13.75 -26.01 -14.89
CA GLU A 332 -15.20 -26.20 -14.91
C GLU A 332 -15.88 -25.26 -15.92
N LEU A 333 -15.46 -23.99 -15.97
CA LEU A 333 -15.98 -23.03 -16.96
C LEU A 333 -15.53 -23.38 -18.38
N TYR A 334 -14.29 -23.81 -18.57
CA TYR A 334 -13.79 -24.25 -19.87
C TYR A 334 -14.64 -25.39 -20.44
N GLN A 335 -15.08 -26.32 -19.59
CA GLN A 335 -16.02 -27.37 -19.95
C GLN A 335 -17.44 -26.83 -20.21
N ASP A 336 -17.95 -25.94 -19.34
CA ASP A 336 -19.29 -25.32 -19.49
C ASP A 336 -19.43 -24.49 -20.78
N TYR A 337 -18.35 -23.85 -21.24
CA TYR A 337 -18.26 -23.07 -22.47
C TYR A 337 -17.73 -23.88 -23.67
N ASN A 338 -17.93 -25.20 -23.65
CA ASN A 338 -17.69 -26.11 -24.76
C ASN A 338 -16.26 -26.06 -25.34
N LEU A 339 -15.24 -26.09 -24.46
CA LEU A 339 -13.85 -26.36 -24.81
C LEU A 339 -13.23 -25.42 -25.89
N ASN A 340 -13.59 -24.14 -25.87
CA ASN A 340 -13.20 -23.10 -26.85
C ASN A 340 -13.84 -23.22 -28.25
N GLU A 341 -14.84 -24.08 -28.43
CA GLU A 341 -15.53 -24.23 -29.72
C GLU A 341 -16.51 -23.09 -30.00
N GLU A 342 -17.09 -22.48 -28.96
CA GLU A 342 -18.15 -21.47 -29.05
C GLU A 342 -17.63 -20.02 -28.93
N ASP A 343 -18.39 -19.14 -28.29
CA ASP A 343 -18.18 -17.69 -28.24
C ASP A 343 -17.07 -17.25 -27.29
N VAL A 344 -16.58 -18.15 -26.44
CA VAL A 344 -15.57 -17.85 -25.40
C VAL A 344 -14.37 -18.78 -25.56
N VAL A 345 -13.17 -18.20 -25.47
CA VAL A 345 -11.88 -18.90 -25.55
C VAL A 345 -11.12 -18.69 -24.26
N PHE A 346 -10.80 -19.77 -23.55
CA PHE A 346 -9.96 -19.79 -22.37
C PHE A 346 -8.51 -20.09 -22.77
N LEU A 347 -7.60 -19.21 -22.35
CA LEU A 347 -6.16 -19.38 -22.51
C LEU A 347 -5.45 -19.07 -21.19
N GLY A 348 -4.72 -20.05 -20.68
CA GLY A 348 -3.73 -19.84 -19.63
C GLY A 348 -2.41 -19.34 -20.24
N VAL A 349 -1.68 -18.49 -19.53
CA VAL A 349 -0.35 -18.04 -19.92
C VAL A 349 0.59 -18.25 -18.75
N THR A 350 1.68 -18.97 -19.00
CA THR A 350 2.78 -19.18 -18.04
C THR A 350 4.09 -18.70 -18.62
N ASN A 351 5.06 -18.38 -17.76
CA ASN A 351 6.39 -17.96 -18.16
C ASN A 351 7.39 -18.97 -17.59
N PRO A 352 7.56 -20.14 -18.23
CA PRO A 352 8.40 -21.21 -17.72
C PRO A 352 9.88 -20.79 -17.69
N LYS A 353 10.65 -21.50 -16.86
CA LYS A 353 12.09 -21.41 -16.92
C LYS A 353 12.60 -22.04 -18.22
N SER A 354 13.33 -21.25 -19.01
CA SER A 354 13.88 -21.62 -20.32
C SER A 354 15.38 -21.30 -20.41
N ASP A 355 16.04 -21.77 -21.48
CA ASP A 355 17.44 -21.39 -21.76
C ASP A 355 17.59 -19.87 -21.99
N THR A 356 16.56 -19.24 -22.56
CA THR A 356 16.50 -17.80 -22.83
C THR A 356 16.29 -17.00 -21.54
N TYR A 357 15.56 -17.56 -20.56
CA TYR A 357 15.25 -16.91 -19.29
C TYR A 357 15.52 -17.83 -18.08
N PRO A 358 16.79 -18.14 -17.76
CA PRO A 358 17.15 -19.19 -16.81
C PRO A 358 16.88 -18.84 -15.35
N ASN A 359 16.65 -17.56 -15.04
CA ASN A 359 16.38 -17.06 -13.68
C ASN A 359 14.89 -16.90 -13.38
N ASN A 360 14.00 -17.49 -14.19
CA ASN A 360 12.57 -17.48 -13.89
C ASN A 360 12.28 -18.17 -12.54
N GLN A 361 11.20 -17.74 -11.88
CA GLN A 361 10.70 -18.34 -10.65
C GLN A 361 9.82 -19.57 -10.91
N ASP A 362 9.25 -19.69 -12.12
CA ASP A 362 8.47 -20.87 -12.50
C ASP A 362 9.36 -22.07 -12.85
N VAL A 363 8.73 -23.24 -12.94
CA VAL A 363 9.37 -24.51 -13.32
C VAL A 363 9.56 -24.63 -14.83
N THR A 364 10.19 -25.71 -15.29
CA THR A 364 10.40 -25.95 -16.74
C THR A 364 9.08 -26.25 -17.46
N LYS A 365 9.05 -26.07 -18.78
CA LYS A 365 7.87 -26.33 -19.62
C LYS A 365 7.32 -27.75 -19.44
N GLU A 366 8.22 -28.72 -19.31
CA GLU A 366 7.89 -30.12 -19.06
C GLU A 366 7.21 -30.29 -17.69
N GLU A 367 7.77 -29.69 -16.63
CA GLU A 367 7.18 -29.75 -15.28
C GLU A 367 5.81 -29.05 -15.20
N ILE A 368 5.58 -27.96 -15.94
CA ILE A 368 4.26 -27.31 -16.03
C ILE A 368 3.26 -28.24 -16.74
N THR A 369 3.69 -28.91 -17.80
CA THR A 369 2.86 -29.86 -18.56
C THR A 369 2.46 -31.05 -17.69
N ASP A 370 3.42 -31.61 -16.95
CA ASP A 370 3.17 -32.69 -15.98
C ASP A 370 2.19 -32.21 -14.89
N PHE A 371 2.37 -30.99 -14.36
CA PHE A 371 1.46 -30.41 -13.38
C PHE A 371 0.02 -30.28 -13.90
N LEU A 372 -0.17 -29.80 -15.13
CA LEU A 372 -1.49 -29.70 -15.76
C LEU A 372 -2.14 -31.08 -15.93
N GLN A 373 -1.36 -32.06 -16.39
CA GLN A 373 -1.84 -33.42 -16.62
C GLN A 373 -2.19 -34.16 -15.31
N GLU A 374 -1.35 -34.06 -14.28
CA GLU A 374 -1.57 -34.69 -12.96
C GLU A 374 -2.82 -34.16 -12.26
N ASN A 375 -3.12 -32.88 -12.44
CA ASN A 375 -4.28 -32.23 -11.82
C ASN A 375 -5.54 -32.22 -12.72
N GLY A 376 -5.43 -32.73 -13.95
CA GLY A 376 -6.56 -32.86 -14.88
C GLY A 376 -7.04 -31.53 -15.47
N TYR A 377 -6.17 -30.54 -15.59
CA TYR A 377 -6.49 -29.26 -16.23
C TYR A 377 -6.27 -29.36 -17.74
N THR A 378 -7.32 -29.16 -18.52
CA THR A 378 -7.32 -29.41 -19.96
C THR A 378 -7.33 -28.13 -20.80
N PHE A 379 -7.68 -26.98 -20.22
CA PHE A 379 -7.65 -25.70 -20.92
C PHE A 379 -6.25 -25.40 -21.50
N PRO A 380 -6.16 -24.86 -22.74
CA PRO A 380 -4.87 -24.57 -23.36
C PRO A 380 -4.09 -23.54 -22.54
N THR A 381 -2.84 -23.88 -22.19
CA THR A 381 -1.90 -22.99 -21.51
C THR A 381 -0.69 -22.77 -22.41
N VAL A 382 -0.50 -21.54 -22.86
CA VAL A 382 0.62 -21.14 -23.69
C VAL A 382 1.85 -20.78 -22.86
N PHE A 383 3.03 -21.01 -23.43
CA PHE A 383 4.32 -20.78 -22.77
C PHE A 383 5.03 -19.54 -23.33
N ASP A 384 5.10 -18.49 -22.54
CA ASP A 384 5.92 -17.32 -22.82
C ASP A 384 7.38 -17.60 -22.40
N GLU A 385 8.16 -18.30 -23.23
CA GLU A 385 9.54 -18.68 -22.87
C GLU A 385 10.52 -17.48 -22.84
N SER A 386 10.18 -16.36 -23.49
CA SER A 386 11.00 -15.13 -23.52
C SER A 386 10.65 -14.16 -22.38
N GLY A 387 9.43 -14.21 -21.85
CA GLY A 387 8.90 -13.26 -20.87
C GLY A 387 8.40 -11.94 -21.49
N GLU A 388 8.43 -11.83 -22.82
CA GLU A 388 8.02 -10.61 -23.54
C GLU A 388 6.52 -10.34 -23.39
N LEU A 389 5.70 -11.39 -23.34
CA LEU A 389 4.25 -11.25 -23.21
C LEU A 389 3.88 -10.76 -21.81
N PHE A 390 4.49 -11.34 -20.77
CA PHE A 390 4.28 -10.91 -19.38
C PHE A 390 4.70 -9.45 -19.17
N GLN A 391 5.82 -9.04 -19.79
CA GLN A 391 6.26 -7.65 -19.74
C GLN A 391 5.32 -6.72 -20.51
N SER A 392 4.84 -7.14 -21.67
CA SER A 392 3.96 -6.35 -22.54
C SER A 392 2.60 -6.11 -21.90
N TYR A 393 2.04 -7.11 -21.21
CA TYR A 393 0.80 -7.00 -20.44
C TYR A 393 1.00 -6.41 -19.03
N TYR A 394 2.23 -5.98 -18.67
CA TYR A 394 2.58 -5.37 -17.37
C TYR A 394 2.17 -6.24 -16.15
N ILE A 395 2.31 -7.56 -16.27
CA ILE A 395 1.90 -8.49 -15.22
C ILE A 395 2.78 -8.29 -13.98
N SER A 396 2.14 -7.91 -12.86
CA SER A 396 2.81 -7.62 -11.59
C SER A 396 2.25 -8.39 -10.40
N ALA A 397 1.19 -9.18 -10.62
CA ALA A 397 0.54 -10.03 -9.64
C ALA A 397 -0.04 -11.29 -10.31
N PHE A 398 -0.17 -12.36 -9.53
CA PHE A 398 -0.75 -13.62 -9.98
C PHE A 398 -1.89 -14.07 -9.04
N PRO A 399 -2.97 -14.66 -9.57
CA PRO A 399 -3.30 -14.68 -11.00
C PRO A 399 -3.71 -13.28 -11.49
N THR A 400 -3.66 -13.04 -12.80
CA THR A 400 -4.27 -11.85 -13.42
C THR A 400 -5.00 -12.28 -14.68
N THR A 401 -6.29 -11.97 -14.79
CA THR A 401 -7.09 -12.33 -15.96
C THR A 401 -7.44 -11.09 -16.77
N PHE A 402 -7.18 -11.14 -18.07
CA PHE A 402 -7.65 -10.15 -19.05
C PHE A 402 -8.86 -10.70 -19.80
N MET A 403 -9.85 -9.84 -20.00
CA MET A 403 -10.98 -10.10 -20.87
C MET A 403 -10.81 -9.32 -22.16
N ILE A 404 -10.81 -10.05 -23.28
CA ILE A 404 -10.64 -9.48 -24.61
C ILE A 404 -11.97 -9.65 -25.35
N ASP A 405 -12.48 -8.56 -25.91
CA ASP A 405 -13.73 -8.55 -26.65
C ASP A 405 -13.60 -9.22 -28.03
N LYS A 406 -14.72 -9.43 -28.72
CA LYS A 406 -14.76 -10.01 -30.07
C LYS A 406 -14.00 -9.20 -31.12
N ASN A 407 -13.70 -7.92 -30.86
CA ASN A 407 -12.94 -7.06 -31.76
C ASN A 407 -11.42 -7.17 -31.53
N GLY A 408 -10.99 -7.87 -30.49
CA GLY A 408 -9.59 -7.98 -30.09
C GLY A 408 -9.11 -6.83 -29.21
N ASN A 409 -10.01 -6.13 -28.52
CA ASN A 409 -9.67 -5.07 -27.57
C ASN A 409 -9.81 -5.57 -26.13
N VAL A 410 -8.99 -5.02 -25.23
CA VAL A 410 -9.11 -5.30 -23.79
C VAL A 410 -10.36 -4.63 -23.24
N ALA A 411 -11.36 -5.44 -22.89
CA ALA A 411 -12.59 -4.97 -22.23
C ALA A 411 -12.36 -4.67 -20.74
N GLY A 412 -11.39 -5.35 -20.13
CA GLY A 412 -10.99 -5.14 -18.73
C GLY A 412 -10.01 -6.20 -18.26
N TYR A 413 -9.52 -6.05 -17.03
CA TYR A 413 -8.70 -7.06 -16.37
C TYR A 413 -9.01 -7.12 -14.88
N VAL A 414 -8.79 -8.29 -14.29
CA VAL A 414 -9.00 -8.56 -12.87
C VAL A 414 -7.71 -9.13 -12.28
N PRO A 415 -7.02 -8.39 -11.39
CA PRO A 415 -5.90 -8.93 -10.64
C PRO A 415 -6.38 -9.73 -9.42
N GLY A 416 -5.80 -10.90 -9.19
CA GLY A 416 -6.11 -11.81 -8.08
C GLY A 416 -7.11 -12.91 -8.46
N MET A 417 -7.29 -13.86 -7.53
CA MET A 417 -8.16 -15.03 -7.69
C MET A 417 -9.63 -14.62 -7.78
N MET A 418 -10.36 -15.27 -8.69
CA MET A 418 -11.82 -15.17 -8.82
C MET A 418 -12.50 -16.50 -8.47
N THR A 419 -13.76 -16.41 -8.04
CA THR A 419 -14.64 -17.58 -7.95
C THR A 419 -15.32 -17.83 -9.29
N LYS A 420 -15.85 -19.04 -9.49
CA LYS A 420 -16.62 -19.42 -10.70
C LYS A 420 -17.69 -18.38 -11.07
N ASP A 421 -18.49 -17.95 -10.09
CA ASP A 421 -19.58 -17.00 -10.31
C ASP A 421 -19.08 -15.64 -10.80
N ILE A 422 -17.93 -15.17 -10.28
CA ILE A 422 -17.36 -13.88 -10.69
C ILE A 422 -16.86 -13.99 -12.13
N MET A 423 -16.14 -15.06 -12.47
CA MET A 423 -15.66 -15.30 -13.83
C MET A 423 -16.82 -15.35 -14.82
N GLN A 424 -17.89 -16.08 -14.50
CA GLN A 424 -19.06 -16.18 -15.36
C GLN A 424 -19.75 -14.83 -15.57
N ASN A 425 -19.90 -14.03 -14.52
CA ASN A 425 -20.49 -12.70 -14.63
C ASN A 425 -19.65 -11.77 -15.51
N VAL A 426 -18.32 -11.81 -15.36
CA VAL A 426 -17.39 -11.00 -16.15
C VAL A 426 -17.42 -11.42 -17.63
N ILE A 427 -17.43 -12.73 -17.91
CA ILE A 427 -17.57 -13.27 -19.28
C ILE A 427 -18.89 -12.79 -19.90
N ASN A 428 -20.01 -12.93 -19.19
CA ASN A 428 -21.32 -12.53 -19.68
C ASN A 428 -21.40 -11.03 -19.96
N GLN A 429 -20.82 -10.19 -19.10
CA GLN A 429 -20.79 -8.75 -19.31
C GLN A 429 -20.06 -8.37 -20.61
N VAL A 430 -18.97 -9.05 -20.94
CA VAL A 430 -18.20 -8.80 -22.18
C VAL A 430 -18.91 -9.38 -23.41
N LEU A 431 -19.57 -10.53 -23.26
CA LEU A 431 -20.43 -11.09 -24.31
C LEU A 431 -21.58 -10.14 -24.66
N GLU A 432 -22.23 -9.55 -23.64
CA GLU A 432 -23.33 -8.60 -23.81
C GLU A 432 -22.86 -7.25 -24.39
N SER A 433 -21.67 -6.77 -24.03
CA SER A 433 -21.14 -5.50 -24.55
C SER A 433 -20.69 -5.57 -26.02
N THR A 434 -20.54 -6.77 -26.56
CA THR A 434 -20.00 -7.00 -27.90
C THR A 434 -20.99 -7.66 -28.87
N ASN A 435 -22.27 -7.75 -28.47
CA ASN A 435 -23.41 -8.07 -29.33
C ASN A 435 -24.11 -6.79 -29.75
#